data_AF-A0A1X9SST9-F1
#
_entry.id   AF-A0A1X9SST9-F1
#
_cell.length_a   1.000
_cell.length_b   1.000
_cell.length_c   1.000
_cell.angle_alpha   90.00
_cell.angle_beta   90.00
_cell.angle_gamma   90.00
#
_symmetry.space_group_name_H-M   'P 1'
#
loop_
_entity.id
_entity.type
_entity.pdbx_description
1 polymer ?
#
loop_
_entity_poly.entity_id
_entity_poly.type
_entity_poly.pdbx_seq_one_letter_code
_entity_poly.pdbx_strand_id
1 'polypeptide(L)'
;MFYFVQILNLLNAIKGYLIDLEYINVHISNDILKDTFGYLDKMSMTIADFALLLKSSNIYCGDSSISIHLATLINNNCKAVNILKYFNIDEIYECITTSPLIPNITPLQKAGSLSYIFAKSKELNLDMNKQIDISTKASFHDSENFAYPIMIVIVLLRFNCFKEANDLLKRYIDDSYEQIINIAFVKYPAETRASLARTPLEYIELFNILGVSDIKSYEYLSFLYAHFLKYQKDFENAKNICKNIDASRIDKNIFNDFLSSLS
;
A
#
# COMPACT_ATOMS: atom_id res chain seq x y z
N MET A 1 3.95 13.97 -2.98
CA MET A 1 2.84 14.96 -2.90
C MET A 1 1.82 14.71 -4.04
N PHE A 2 1.14 13.55 -4.03
CA PHE A 2 0.20 13.15 -5.11
C PHE A 2 -1.21 12.79 -4.62
N TYR A 3 -1.44 12.74 -3.30
CA TYR A 3 -2.69 12.29 -2.68
C TYR A 3 -3.94 13.16 -2.98
N PHE A 4 -3.79 14.44 -3.34
CA PHE A 4 -4.92 15.38 -3.39
C PHE A 4 -5.70 15.43 -4.71
N VAL A 5 -5.08 15.13 -5.87
CA VAL A 5 -5.80 15.12 -7.17
C VAL A 5 -6.87 14.02 -7.19
N GLN A 6 -6.63 12.96 -6.43
CA GLN A 6 -7.48 11.78 -6.41
C GLN A 6 -8.76 12.02 -5.61
N ILE A 7 -8.67 12.70 -4.46
CA ILE A 7 -9.83 13.07 -3.64
C ILE A 7 -10.86 13.88 -4.45
N LEU A 8 -10.41 14.77 -5.34
CA LEU A 8 -11.29 15.60 -6.17
C LEU A 8 -12.07 14.80 -7.23
N ASN A 9 -11.46 13.79 -7.85
CA ASN A 9 -12.16 12.93 -8.81
C ASN A 9 -13.18 12.01 -8.11
N LEU A 10 -12.89 11.58 -6.89
CA LEU A 10 -13.84 10.84 -6.06
C LEU A 10 -15.05 11.69 -5.66
N LEU A 11 -14.83 12.95 -5.26
CA LEU A 11 -15.94 13.85 -4.91
C LEU A 11 -16.85 14.12 -6.12
N ASN A 12 -16.28 14.26 -7.32
CA ASN A 12 -17.05 14.37 -8.55
C ASN A 12 -17.84 13.09 -8.88
N ALA A 13 -17.24 11.91 -8.69
CA ALA A 13 -17.92 10.62 -8.89
C ALA A 13 -19.09 10.41 -7.91
N ILE A 14 -18.89 10.77 -6.63
CA ILE A 14 -19.93 10.72 -5.59
C ILE A 14 -21.05 11.71 -5.93
N LYS A 15 -20.70 12.93 -6.36
CA LYS A 15 -21.68 13.93 -6.80
C LYS A 15 -22.51 13.40 -7.98
N GLY A 16 -21.87 12.83 -8.99
CA GLY A 16 -22.55 12.23 -10.15
C GLY A 16 -23.56 11.16 -9.73
N TYR A 17 -23.15 10.24 -8.86
CA TYR A 17 -24.04 9.20 -8.33
C TYR A 17 -25.23 9.74 -7.57
N LEU A 18 -25.03 10.74 -6.70
CA LEU A 18 -26.12 11.34 -5.96
C LEU A 18 -27.12 12.03 -6.89
N ILE A 19 -26.64 12.68 -7.95
CA ILE A 19 -27.50 13.26 -8.99
C ILE A 19 -28.27 12.16 -9.73
N ASP A 20 -27.62 11.04 -10.06
CA ASP A 20 -28.25 9.88 -10.72
C ASP A 20 -29.32 9.21 -9.84
N LEU A 21 -29.20 9.34 -8.51
CA LEU A 21 -30.22 8.95 -7.52
C LEU A 21 -31.30 10.03 -7.29
N GLU A 22 -31.40 11.02 -8.19
CA GLU A 22 -32.37 12.14 -8.15
C GLU A 22 -32.20 13.11 -6.96
N TYR A 23 -31.04 13.12 -6.28
CA TYR A 23 -30.76 14.15 -5.28
C TYR A 23 -30.52 15.50 -5.98
N ILE A 24 -31.27 16.51 -5.54
CA ILE A 24 -31.19 17.90 -6.04
C ILE A 24 -30.19 18.72 -5.19
N ASN A 25 -29.50 19.68 -5.81
CA ASN A 25 -28.53 20.60 -5.17
C ASN A 25 -27.31 19.92 -4.52
N VAL A 26 -26.71 18.93 -5.21
CA VAL A 26 -25.45 18.31 -4.76
C VAL A 26 -24.27 19.19 -5.18
N HIS A 27 -23.60 19.81 -4.21
CA HIS A 27 -22.41 20.64 -4.43
C HIS A 27 -21.18 20.04 -3.74
N ILE A 28 -20.03 20.12 -4.41
CA ILE A 28 -18.71 19.82 -3.83
C ILE A 28 -17.93 21.11 -3.60
N SER A 29 -16.88 21.07 -2.77
CA SER A 29 -16.05 22.26 -2.47
C SER A 29 -15.59 22.99 -3.73
N ASN A 30 -15.24 22.25 -4.78
CA ASN A 30 -14.86 22.81 -6.08
C ASN A 30 -15.94 23.63 -6.77
N ASP A 31 -17.23 23.30 -6.63
CA ASP A 31 -18.30 24.10 -7.24
C ASP A 31 -18.31 25.50 -6.60
N ILE A 32 -18.20 25.54 -5.27
CA ILE A 32 -18.18 26.78 -4.48
C ILE A 32 -16.91 27.58 -4.76
N LEU A 33 -15.75 26.92 -4.80
CA LEU A 33 -14.45 27.56 -4.98
C LEU A 33 -14.26 28.09 -6.41
N LYS A 34 -14.75 27.37 -7.43
CA LYS A 34 -14.68 27.81 -8.82
C LYS A 34 -15.56 29.04 -9.07
N ASP A 35 -16.76 29.06 -8.51
CA ASP A 35 -17.69 30.19 -8.63
C ASP A 35 -17.21 31.43 -7.85
N THR A 36 -16.47 31.22 -6.75
CA THR A 36 -16.02 32.33 -5.88
C THR A 36 -14.63 32.87 -6.24
N PHE A 37 -13.70 32.00 -6.68
CA PHE A 37 -12.27 32.35 -6.85
C PHE A 37 -11.67 32.02 -8.22
N GLY A 38 -12.43 31.40 -9.14
CA GLY A 38 -11.91 30.96 -10.44
C GLY A 38 -11.07 29.68 -10.37
N TYR A 39 -10.21 29.45 -11.37
CA TYR A 39 -9.29 28.29 -11.37
C TYR A 39 -8.10 28.53 -10.44
N LEU A 40 -8.11 27.86 -9.29
CA LEU A 40 -7.00 27.84 -8.34
C LEU A 40 -5.95 26.78 -8.73
N ASP A 41 -4.67 27.06 -8.49
CA ASP A 41 -3.63 26.06 -8.58
C ASP A 41 -3.76 25.00 -7.47
N LYS A 42 -3.06 23.87 -7.63
CA LYS A 42 -3.19 22.70 -6.76
C LYS A 42 -2.85 22.97 -5.29
N MET A 43 -1.88 23.84 -5.01
CA MET A 43 -1.52 24.20 -3.63
C MET A 43 -2.59 25.09 -3.01
N SER A 44 -3.06 26.08 -3.76
CA SER A 44 -4.15 26.96 -3.33
C SER A 44 -5.46 26.20 -3.08
N MET A 45 -5.79 25.21 -3.90
CA MET A 45 -6.93 24.31 -3.63
C MET A 45 -6.73 23.48 -2.36
N THR A 46 -5.51 22.97 -2.12
CA THR A 46 -5.21 22.21 -0.89
C THR A 46 -5.39 23.07 0.36
N ILE A 47 -4.94 24.32 0.31
CA ILE A 47 -5.10 25.28 1.41
C ILE A 47 -6.58 25.62 1.61
N ALA A 48 -7.34 25.80 0.52
CA ALA A 48 -8.77 26.08 0.58
C ALA A 48 -9.56 24.90 1.18
N ASP A 49 -9.33 23.67 0.73
CA ASP A 49 -9.95 22.47 1.29
C ASP A 49 -9.58 22.29 2.78
N PHE A 50 -8.32 22.53 3.14
CA PHE A 50 -7.91 22.50 4.55
C PHE A 50 -8.61 23.59 5.37
N ALA A 51 -8.72 24.82 4.85
CA ALA A 51 -9.47 25.89 5.50
C ALA A 51 -10.96 25.55 5.68
N LEU A 52 -11.58 24.87 4.71
CA LEU A 52 -12.95 24.37 4.81
C LEU A 52 -13.08 23.24 5.85
N LEU A 53 -12.13 22.30 5.89
CA LEU A 53 -12.06 21.26 6.93
C LEU A 53 -11.96 21.89 8.33
N LEU A 54 -11.18 22.95 8.50
CA LEU A 54 -11.09 23.70 9.75
C LEU A 54 -12.40 24.36 10.18
N LYS A 55 -13.34 24.60 9.27
CA LYS A 55 -14.67 25.13 9.59
C LYS A 55 -15.73 24.05 9.80
N SER A 56 -15.39 22.80 9.53
CA SER A 56 -16.33 21.68 9.62
C SER A 56 -16.62 21.30 11.08
N SER A 57 -17.89 21.02 11.39
CA SER A 57 -18.31 20.53 12.72
C SER A 57 -18.05 19.03 12.88
N ASN A 58 -18.18 18.27 11.79
CA ASN A 58 -17.86 16.84 11.75
C ASN A 58 -17.03 16.53 10.49
N ILE A 59 -16.06 15.63 10.60
CA ILE A 59 -15.30 15.07 9.47
C ILE A 59 -15.53 13.57 9.43
N TYR A 60 -16.13 13.07 8.36
CA TYR A 60 -16.38 11.65 8.14
C TYR A 60 -15.18 11.00 7.45
N CYS A 61 -14.65 9.92 8.01
CA CYS A 61 -13.44 9.30 7.48
C CYS A 61 -13.26 7.84 7.88
N GLY A 62 -12.37 7.14 7.16
CA GLY A 62 -11.86 5.85 7.63
C GLY A 62 -10.93 6.00 8.85
N ASP A 63 -10.12 4.97 9.10
CA ASP A 63 -9.15 5.01 10.20
C ASP A 63 -8.09 6.10 9.98
N SER A 64 -7.89 6.90 11.04
CA SER A 64 -6.89 7.96 11.26
C SER A 64 -6.10 8.44 10.03
N SER A 65 -6.59 9.49 9.37
CA SER A 65 -5.78 10.30 8.42
C SER A 65 -5.06 11.43 9.14
N ILE A 66 -3.78 11.67 8.80
CA ILE A 66 -2.97 12.80 9.30
C ILE A 66 -3.69 14.13 9.11
N SER A 67 -4.34 14.34 7.96
CA SER A 67 -5.06 15.58 7.67
C SER A 67 -6.24 15.80 8.61
N ILE A 68 -6.88 14.72 9.04
CA ILE A 68 -8.02 14.74 9.96
C ILE A 68 -7.52 14.99 11.37
N HIS A 69 -6.42 14.34 11.75
CA HIS A 69 -5.77 14.59 13.03
C HIS A 69 -5.38 16.07 13.15
N LEU A 70 -4.72 16.63 12.13
CA LEU A 70 -4.39 18.05 12.06
C LEU A 70 -5.63 18.96 12.11
N ALA A 71 -6.69 18.62 11.38
CA ALA A 71 -7.92 19.40 11.40
C ALA A 71 -8.59 19.42 12.78
N THR A 72 -8.65 18.27 13.47
CA THR A 72 -9.22 18.16 14.83
C THR A 72 -8.36 18.84 15.90
N LEU A 73 -7.03 18.92 15.70
CA LEU A 73 -6.13 19.63 16.61
C LEU A 73 -6.24 21.15 16.49
N ILE A 74 -6.52 21.67 15.29
CA ILE A 74 -6.64 23.12 15.05
C ILE A 74 -8.06 23.60 15.39
N ASN A 75 -9.08 22.80 15.09
CA ASN A 75 -10.46 23.09 15.46
C ASN A 75 -10.96 22.07 16.50
N ASN A 76 -10.86 22.44 17.78
CA ASN A 76 -11.29 21.61 18.92
C ASN A 76 -12.80 21.28 18.93
N ASN A 77 -13.61 21.98 18.14
CA ASN A 77 -15.05 21.71 18.00
C ASN A 77 -15.36 20.74 16.85
N CYS A 78 -14.36 20.38 16.04
CA CYS A 78 -14.50 19.44 14.94
C CYS A 78 -14.42 18.00 15.47
N LYS A 79 -15.45 17.20 15.20
CA LYS A 79 -15.47 15.77 15.58
C LYS A 79 -15.10 14.90 14.37
N ALA A 80 -14.08 14.05 14.52
CA ALA A 80 -13.82 12.98 13.57
C ALA A 80 -14.83 11.84 13.79
N VAL A 81 -15.57 11.48 12.75
CA VAL A 81 -16.52 10.37 12.74
C VAL A 81 -15.93 9.26 11.89
N ASN A 82 -15.51 8.18 12.55
CA ASN A 82 -15.08 6.98 11.85
C ASN A 82 -16.29 6.35 11.13
N ILE A 83 -16.25 6.27 9.80
CA ILE A 83 -17.31 5.67 8.99
C ILE A 83 -17.23 4.15 8.93
N LEU A 84 -16.04 3.58 9.17
CA LEU A 84 -15.83 2.13 9.18
C LEU A 84 -16.57 1.44 10.33
N LYS A 85 -17.05 2.19 11.34
CA LYS A 85 -17.91 1.63 12.39
C LYS A 85 -19.33 1.33 11.92
N TYR A 86 -19.73 1.84 10.75
CA TYR A 86 -21.08 1.66 10.20
C TYR A 86 -21.16 0.58 9.13
N PHE A 87 -20.02 0.08 8.67
CA PHE A 87 -19.93 -0.98 7.66
C PHE A 87 -19.08 -2.12 8.22
N ASN A 88 -19.57 -3.35 8.13
CA ASN A 88 -18.73 -4.50 8.41
C ASN A 88 -17.78 -4.78 7.24
N ILE A 89 -16.79 -5.64 7.46
CA ILE A 89 -15.74 -5.87 6.46
C ILE A 89 -16.27 -6.54 5.18
N ASP A 90 -17.31 -7.37 5.27
CA ASP A 90 -17.95 -8.00 4.12
C ASP A 90 -18.71 -6.98 3.26
N GLU A 91 -19.42 -6.04 3.89
CA GLU A 91 -20.10 -4.92 3.21
C GLU A 91 -19.10 -4.02 2.48
N ILE A 92 -17.94 -3.76 3.09
CA ILE A 92 -16.86 -3.00 2.46
C ILE A 92 -16.27 -3.77 1.27
N TYR A 93 -16.08 -5.08 1.43
CA TYR A 93 -15.61 -5.96 0.36
C TYR A 93 -16.56 -5.96 -0.83
N GLU A 94 -17.86 -6.12 -0.59
CA GLU A 94 -18.88 -6.04 -1.63
C GLU A 94 -18.84 -4.67 -2.31
N CYS A 95 -18.89 -3.57 -1.54
CA CYS A 95 -18.78 -2.21 -2.08
C CYS A 95 -17.56 -2.02 -2.99
N ILE A 96 -16.38 -2.53 -2.61
CA ILE A 96 -15.15 -2.34 -3.37
C ILE A 96 -15.06 -3.27 -4.59
N THR A 97 -15.77 -4.40 -4.61
CA THR A 97 -15.66 -5.39 -5.68
C THR A 97 -16.83 -5.37 -6.66
N THR A 98 -18.01 -4.91 -6.25
CA THR A 98 -19.24 -4.95 -7.06
C THR A 98 -19.83 -3.57 -7.37
N SER A 99 -19.38 -2.50 -6.70
CA SER A 99 -20.06 -1.20 -6.81
C SER A 99 -20.00 -0.59 -8.23
N PRO A 100 -21.15 -0.11 -8.75
CA PRO A 100 -21.20 0.62 -10.02
C PRO A 100 -20.49 1.98 -9.97
N LEU A 101 -19.95 2.39 -8.81
CA LEU A 101 -19.15 3.61 -8.62
C LEU A 101 -17.67 3.41 -8.91
N ILE A 102 -17.20 2.17 -8.87
CA ILE A 102 -15.81 1.82 -9.16
C ILE A 102 -15.36 2.33 -10.56
N PRO A 103 -16.17 2.29 -11.63
CA PRO A 103 -15.79 2.84 -12.93
C PRO A 103 -15.36 4.32 -12.87
N ASN A 104 -15.98 5.13 -11.99
CA ASN A 104 -15.83 6.58 -11.93
C ASN A 104 -14.67 7.07 -11.04
N ILE A 105 -13.95 6.17 -10.38
CA ILE A 105 -12.76 6.53 -9.59
C ILE A 105 -11.45 6.37 -10.39
N THR A 106 -10.42 7.13 -10.01
CA THR A 106 -9.12 7.12 -10.70
C THR A 106 -8.41 5.77 -10.58
N PRO A 107 -7.48 5.43 -11.50
CA PRO A 107 -6.69 4.21 -11.40
C PRO A 107 -6.02 4.03 -10.02
N LEU A 108 -5.36 5.05 -9.48
CA LEU A 108 -4.71 4.91 -8.17
C LEU A 108 -5.72 4.68 -7.03
N GLN A 109 -6.95 5.19 -7.13
CA GLN A 109 -7.99 4.90 -6.15
C GLN A 109 -8.48 3.47 -6.25
N LYS A 110 -8.63 2.94 -7.48
CA LYS A 110 -8.94 1.52 -7.68
C LYS A 110 -7.85 0.65 -7.06
N ALA A 111 -6.60 0.98 -7.33
CA ALA A 111 -5.45 0.29 -6.76
C ALA A 111 -5.46 0.36 -5.23
N GLY A 112 -5.64 1.55 -4.64
CA GLY A 112 -5.71 1.74 -3.19
C GLY A 112 -6.88 1.00 -2.51
N SER A 113 -8.06 0.98 -3.12
CA SER A 113 -9.21 0.21 -2.63
C SER A 113 -8.93 -1.30 -2.66
N LEU A 114 -8.31 -1.81 -3.72
CA LEU A 114 -7.91 -3.22 -3.81
C LEU A 114 -6.80 -3.56 -2.79
N SER A 115 -5.84 -2.66 -2.56
CA SER A 115 -4.82 -2.80 -1.50
C SER A 115 -5.44 -2.89 -0.11
N TYR A 116 -6.47 -2.08 0.16
CA TYR A 116 -7.22 -2.15 1.41
C TYR A 116 -7.86 -3.53 1.61
N ILE A 117 -8.52 -4.06 0.57
CA ILE A 117 -9.09 -5.41 0.63
C ILE A 117 -8.01 -6.47 0.85
N PHE A 118 -6.86 -6.34 0.21
CA PHE A 118 -5.74 -7.25 0.46
C PHE A 118 -5.30 -7.22 1.93
N ALA A 119 -5.15 -6.02 2.53
CA ALA A 119 -4.77 -5.89 3.93
C ALA A 119 -5.79 -6.55 4.87
N LYS A 120 -7.05 -6.63 4.43
CA LYS A 120 -8.17 -7.26 5.14
C LYS A 120 -8.46 -8.69 4.71
N SER A 121 -7.69 -9.26 3.79
CA SER A 121 -7.92 -10.59 3.21
C SER A 121 -7.99 -11.72 4.23
N LYS A 122 -7.20 -11.64 5.32
CA LYS A 122 -7.24 -12.60 6.42
C LYS A 122 -8.54 -12.53 7.22
N GLU A 123 -9.03 -11.31 7.48
CA GLU A 123 -10.30 -11.07 8.18
C GLU A 123 -11.48 -11.57 7.33
N LEU A 124 -11.37 -11.37 6.01
CA LEU A 124 -12.33 -11.82 5.00
C LEU A 124 -12.21 -13.31 4.64
N ASN A 125 -11.26 -14.06 5.23
CA ASN A 125 -10.99 -15.46 4.90
C ASN A 125 -10.86 -15.74 3.39
N LEU A 126 -10.24 -14.83 2.63
CA LEU A 126 -10.09 -15.00 1.18
C LEU A 126 -9.10 -16.12 0.86
N ASP A 127 -9.42 -16.94 -0.14
CA ASP A 127 -8.50 -17.95 -0.66
C ASP A 127 -7.29 -17.33 -1.41
N MET A 128 -6.28 -18.16 -1.67
CA MET A 128 -5.04 -17.75 -2.35
C MET A 128 -5.32 -17.06 -3.70
N ASN A 129 -6.20 -17.63 -4.52
CA ASN A 129 -6.45 -17.14 -5.88
C ASN A 129 -7.12 -15.76 -5.84
N LYS A 130 -8.07 -15.55 -4.93
CA LYS A 130 -8.69 -14.23 -4.71
C LYS A 130 -7.67 -13.19 -4.25
N GLN A 131 -6.80 -13.54 -3.30
CA GLN A 131 -5.76 -12.64 -2.83
C GLN A 131 -4.80 -12.23 -3.97
N ILE A 132 -4.38 -13.19 -4.80
CA ILE A 132 -3.54 -12.92 -5.98
C ILE A 132 -4.29 -12.04 -6.99
N ASP A 133 -5.54 -12.38 -7.35
CA ASP A 133 -6.35 -11.62 -8.31
C ASP A 133 -6.52 -10.15 -7.88
N ILE A 134 -6.79 -9.91 -6.59
CA ILE A 134 -6.88 -8.56 -6.03
C ILE A 134 -5.56 -7.79 -6.22
N SER A 135 -4.42 -8.38 -5.87
CA SER A 135 -3.11 -7.75 -6.03
C SER A 135 -2.74 -7.53 -7.50
N THR A 136 -3.07 -8.46 -8.39
CA THR A 136 -2.85 -8.33 -9.83
C THR A 136 -3.69 -7.20 -10.42
N LYS A 137 -4.96 -7.08 -10.04
CA LYS A 137 -5.82 -5.96 -10.45
C LYS A 137 -5.34 -4.63 -9.90
N ALA A 138 -4.85 -4.59 -8.66
CA ALA A 138 -4.27 -3.39 -8.08
C ALA A 138 -3.03 -2.95 -8.88
N SER A 139 -2.14 -3.89 -9.21
CA SER A 139 -0.97 -3.65 -10.05
C SER A 139 -1.33 -3.18 -11.46
N PHE A 140 -2.40 -3.69 -12.06
CA PHE A 140 -2.86 -3.19 -13.37
C PHE A 140 -3.25 -1.69 -13.32
N HIS A 141 -3.80 -1.24 -12.18
CA HIS A 141 -4.20 0.16 -11.99
C HIS A 141 -3.08 1.08 -11.50
N ASP A 142 -1.98 0.53 -11.01
CA ASP A 142 -0.82 1.23 -10.45
C ASP A 142 0.46 0.42 -10.74
N SER A 143 0.82 0.33 -12.02
CA SER A 143 1.85 -0.59 -12.52
C SER A 143 3.27 -0.25 -12.08
N GLU A 144 3.51 0.98 -11.64
CA GLU A 144 4.83 1.45 -11.19
C GLU A 144 5.11 1.12 -9.71
N ASN A 145 4.12 0.60 -8.99
CA ASN A 145 4.22 0.30 -7.58
C ASN A 145 4.60 -1.17 -7.35
N PHE A 146 5.87 -1.40 -7.02
CA PHE A 146 6.41 -2.74 -6.79
C PHE A 146 5.99 -3.35 -5.44
N ALA A 147 5.07 -2.73 -4.68
CA ALA A 147 4.45 -3.35 -3.51
C ALA A 147 3.60 -4.57 -3.89
N TYR A 148 2.87 -4.51 -5.00
CA TYR A 148 1.96 -5.60 -5.39
C TYR A 148 2.66 -6.93 -5.68
N PRO A 149 3.81 -6.96 -6.39
CA PRO A 149 4.62 -8.18 -6.50
C PRO A 149 5.01 -8.77 -5.14
N ILE A 150 5.44 -7.94 -4.18
CA ILE A 150 5.79 -8.39 -2.82
C ILE A 150 4.57 -8.93 -2.08
N MET A 151 3.41 -8.29 -2.22
CA MET A 151 2.14 -8.78 -1.68
C MET A 151 1.79 -10.16 -2.23
N ILE A 152 1.96 -10.39 -3.53
CA ILE A 152 1.73 -11.69 -4.17
C ILE A 152 2.73 -12.74 -3.65
N VAL A 153 4.01 -12.39 -3.52
CA VAL A 153 5.03 -13.27 -2.91
C VAL A 153 4.60 -13.72 -1.51
N ILE A 154 4.11 -12.79 -0.67
CA ILE A 154 3.63 -13.10 0.68
C ILE A 154 2.47 -14.09 0.64
N VAL A 155 1.50 -13.89 -0.26
CA VAL A 155 0.39 -14.82 -0.44
C VAL A 155 0.90 -16.20 -0.82
N LEU A 156 1.75 -16.30 -1.83
CA LEU A 156 2.31 -17.58 -2.27
C LEU A 156 3.04 -18.31 -1.13
N LEU A 157 3.83 -17.57 -0.34
CA LEU A 157 4.53 -18.13 0.81
C LEU A 157 3.58 -18.62 1.92
N ARG A 158 2.50 -17.88 2.23
CA ARG A 158 1.46 -18.33 3.19
C ARG A 158 0.84 -19.67 2.81
N PHE A 159 0.71 -19.94 1.50
CA PHE A 159 0.14 -21.16 0.96
C PHE A 159 1.20 -22.20 0.55
N ASN A 160 2.45 -22.03 0.97
CA ASN A 160 3.59 -22.93 0.69
C ASN A 160 3.93 -23.09 -0.81
N CYS A 161 3.54 -22.13 -1.66
CA CYS A 161 3.88 -22.05 -3.08
C CYS A 161 5.27 -21.41 -3.27
N PHE A 162 6.30 -22.03 -2.69
CA PHE A 162 7.66 -21.46 -2.65
C PHE A 162 8.30 -21.32 -4.03
N LYS A 163 8.04 -22.26 -4.93
CA LYS A 163 8.58 -22.23 -6.29
C LYS A 163 8.03 -21.04 -7.06
N GLU A 164 6.72 -20.85 -7.03
CA GLU A 164 6.02 -19.75 -7.68
C GLU A 164 6.45 -18.39 -7.10
N ALA A 165 6.63 -18.32 -5.77
CA ALA A 165 7.14 -17.12 -5.10
C ALA A 165 8.56 -16.77 -5.55
N ASN A 166 9.43 -17.78 -5.67
CA ASN A 166 10.80 -17.62 -6.15
C ASN A 166 10.86 -17.19 -7.62
N ASP A 167 10.05 -17.82 -8.48
CA ASP A 167 9.97 -17.49 -9.90
C ASP A 167 9.41 -16.09 -10.15
N LEU A 168 8.51 -15.62 -9.28
CA LEU A 168 8.01 -14.24 -9.31
C LEU A 168 9.10 -13.25 -8.88
N LEU A 169 9.76 -13.49 -7.74
CA LEU A 169 10.86 -12.64 -7.28
C LEU A 169 11.98 -12.54 -8.29
N LYS A 170 12.32 -13.65 -8.95
CA LYS A 170 13.31 -13.68 -10.03
C LYS A 170 13.08 -12.59 -11.06
N ARG A 171 11.87 -12.53 -11.62
CA ARG A 171 11.52 -11.58 -12.69
C ARG A 171 11.77 -10.14 -12.25
N TYR A 172 11.39 -9.81 -11.02
CA TYR A 172 11.51 -8.44 -10.54
C TYR A 172 12.89 -8.08 -9.99
N ILE A 173 13.64 -9.04 -9.43
CA ILE A 173 15.01 -8.80 -8.98
C ILE A 173 15.93 -8.62 -10.19
N ASP A 174 15.79 -9.44 -11.23
CA ASP A 174 16.64 -9.32 -12.42
C ASP A 174 16.38 -7.99 -13.17
N ASP A 175 15.13 -7.51 -13.21
CA ASP A 175 14.75 -6.32 -13.98
C ASP A 175 14.68 -5.02 -13.17
N SER A 176 14.49 -5.08 -11.85
CA SER A 176 14.15 -3.93 -10.98
C SER A 176 14.60 -4.13 -9.52
N TYR A 177 15.81 -4.66 -9.35
CA TYR A 177 16.41 -4.98 -8.05
C TYR A 177 16.30 -3.87 -7.01
N GLU A 178 16.75 -2.64 -7.33
CA GLU A 178 16.76 -1.56 -6.35
C GLU A 178 15.36 -1.23 -5.87
N GLN A 179 14.37 -1.21 -6.76
CA GLN A 179 12.97 -0.95 -6.42
C GLN A 179 12.41 -2.05 -5.52
N ILE A 180 12.67 -3.32 -5.85
CA ILE A 180 12.20 -4.47 -5.06
C ILE A 180 12.81 -4.50 -3.68
N ILE A 181 14.12 -4.36 -3.57
CA ILE A 181 14.80 -4.35 -2.27
C ILE A 181 14.33 -3.13 -1.49
N ASN A 182 14.33 -1.93 -2.08
CA ASN A 182 13.85 -0.74 -1.37
C ASN A 182 12.40 -0.89 -0.92
N ILE A 183 11.53 -1.58 -1.68
CA ILE A 183 10.12 -1.79 -1.32
C ILE A 183 9.93 -2.90 -0.27
N ALA A 184 10.65 -4.01 -0.38
CA ALA A 184 10.64 -5.06 0.65
C ALA A 184 11.16 -4.53 2.00
N PHE A 185 12.03 -3.51 1.97
CA PHE A 185 12.67 -2.92 3.14
C PHE A 185 12.29 -1.44 3.38
N VAL A 186 11.17 -0.93 2.82
CA VAL A 186 10.84 0.51 2.82
C VAL A 186 11.09 1.13 4.19
N LYS A 187 12.06 2.06 4.23
CA LYS A 187 12.27 3.03 5.30
C LYS A 187 11.25 4.17 5.16
N TYR A 188 10.01 3.97 5.61
CA TYR A 188 9.18 5.10 6.04
C TYR A 188 9.09 5.12 7.57
N PRO A 189 9.09 6.29 8.20
CA PRO A 189 9.05 6.42 9.65
C PRO A 189 7.66 6.00 10.13
N ALA A 190 7.48 4.73 10.41
CA ALA A 190 6.38 4.29 11.24
C ALA A 190 6.71 4.72 12.69
N GLU A 191 5.94 5.67 13.20
CA GLU A 191 6.06 6.18 14.55
C GLU A 191 5.79 5.07 15.57
N THR A 192 6.85 4.54 16.17
CA THR A 192 6.74 3.90 17.49
C THR A 192 7.77 4.52 18.42
N ARG A 193 7.29 5.08 19.54
CA ARG A 193 8.08 5.72 20.62
C ARG A 193 9.10 4.79 21.30
N ALA A 194 9.17 3.52 20.93
CA ALA A 194 10.16 2.57 21.44
C ALA A 194 11.37 2.49 20.48
N SER A 195 12.35 3.35 20.74
CA SER A 195 13.78 3.21 20.44
C SER A 195 14.27 2.08 19.49
N LEU A 196 14.75 2.49 18.31
CA LEU A 196 16.01 2.04 17.66
C LEU A 196 16.15 0.61 17.09
N ALA A 197 15.06 -0.12 16.86
CA ALA A 197 15.02 -1.17 15.84
C ALA A 197 13.86 -0.87 14.89
N ARG A 198 14.17 -0.18 13.78
CA ARG A 198 13.19 0.11 12.73
C ARG A 198 12.98 -1.19 11.98
N THR A 199 11.81 -1.82 12.10
CA THR A 199 11.40 -2.95 11.25
C THR A 199 10.56 -2.43 10.09
N PRO A 200 10.65 -3.01 8.87
CA PRO A 200 9.71 -2.73 7.80
C PRO A 200 8.32 -3.24 8.21
N LEU A 201 7.50 -2.38 8.84
CA LEU A 201 6.25 -2.78 9.51
C LEU A 201 5.21 -3.36 8.54
N GLU A 202 5.26 -3.02 7.25
CA GLU A 202 4.31 -3.55 6.25
C GLU A 202 4.57 -5.02 5.87
N TYR A 203 5.81 -5.51 6.01
CA TYR A 203 6.19 -6.86 5.56
C TYR A 203 6.93 -7.69 6.62
N ILE A 204 6.74 -7.40 7.92
CA ILE A 204 7.23 -8.28 9.00
C ILE A 204 6.82 -9.73 8.77
N GLU A 205 5.61 -9.94 8.25
CA GLU A 205 5.11 -11.26 7.91
C GLU A 205 5.97 -11.97 6.86
N LEU A 206 6.41 -11.29 5.81
CA LEU A 206 7.27 -11.86 4.78
C LEU A 206 8.52 -12.47 5.43
N PHE A 207 9.20 -11.69 6.26
CA PHE A 207 10.43 -12.11 6.90
C PHE A 207 10.23 -13.13 8.01
N ASN A 208 9.09 -13.10 8.71
CA ASN A 208 8.71 -14.16 9.63
C ASN A 208 8.55 -15.50 8.90
N ILE A 209 7.88 -15.51 7.74
CA ILE A 209 7.71 -16.72 6.94
C ILE A 209 9.08 -17.20 6.42
N LEU A 210 9.88 -16.31 5.84
CA LEU A 210 11.22 -16.64 5.33
C LEU A 210 12.15 -17.18 6.42
N GLY A 211 12.08 -16.63 7.64
CA GLY A 211 12.95 -17.03 8.76
C GLY A 211 12.65 -18.40 9.36
N VAL A 212 11.46 -18.96 9.11
CA VAL A 212 11.07 -20.31 9.59
C VAL A 212 10.91 -21.33 8.47
N SER A 213 10.98 -20.91 7.20
CA SER A 213 10.82 -21.77 6.04
C SER A 213 12.16 -22.32 5.56
N ASP A 214 12.18 -23.53 4.98
CA ASP A 214 13.36 -24.06 4.31
C ASP A 214 13.49 -23.45 2.89
N ILE A 215 13.98 -22.22 2.85
CA ILE A 215 14.13 -21.45 1.61
C ILE A 215 15.41 -21.76 0.85
N LYS A 216 16.28 -22.66 1.36
CA LYS A 216 17.63 -22.89 0.83
C LYS A 216 17.63 -23.38 -0.62
N SER A 217 16.57 -24.07 -1.03
CA SER A 217 16.40 -24.54 -2.41
C SER A 217 15.87 -23.47 -3.39
N TYR A 218 15.62 -22.25 -2.90
CA TYR A 218 15.01 -21.16 -3.65
C TYR A 218 15.93 -19.93 -3.60
N GLU A 219 16.67 -19.69 -4.68
CA GLU A 219 17.79 -18.75 -4.68
C GLU A 219 17.38 -17.31 -4.41
N TYR A 220 16.27 -16.85 -5.00
CA TYR A 220 15.80 -15.48 -4.85
C TYR A 220 15.10 -15.23 -3.51
N LEU A 221 14.41 -16.24 -2.96
CA LEU A 221 13.87 -16.18 -1.60
C LEU A 221 15.00 -16.15 -0.56
N SER A 222 16.02 -17.01 -0.73
CA SER A 222 17.23 -17.01 0.08
C SER A 222 17.97 -15.68 -0.01
N PHE A 223 18.09 -15.12 -1.21
CA PHE A 223 18.74 -13.83 -1.43
C PHE A 223 17.99 -12.69 -0.73
N LEU A 224 16.65 -12.64 -0.86
CA LEU A 224 15.82 -11.67 -0.16
C LEU A 224 15.93 -11.80 1.37
N TYR A 225 16.02 -13.02 1.89
CA TYR A 225 16.24 -13.25 3.32
C TYR A 225 17.63 -12.84 3.79
N ALA A 226 18.68 -13.05 2.98
CA ALA A 226 20.02 -12.54 3.28
C ALA A 226 20.04 -11.01 3.38
N HIS A 227 19.30 -10.33 2.50
CA HIS A 227 19.10 -8.88 2.59
C HIS A 227 18.42 -8.45 3.91
N PHE A 228 17.44 -9.22 4.39
CA PHE A 228 16.82 -8.98 5.69
C PHE A 228 17.81 -9.17 6.84
N LEU A 229 18.62 -10.22 6.82
CA LEU A 229 19.64 -10.46 7.84
C LEU A 229 20.67 -9.32 7.86
N LYS A 230 21.12 -8.85 6.69
CA LYS A 230 21.96 -7.64 6.58
C LYS A 230 21.28 -6.41 7.19
N TYR A 231 19.98 -6.22 6.91
CA TYR A 231 19.21 -5.11 7.48
C TYR A 231 19.16 -5.16 9.01
N GLN A 232 19.05 -6.36 9.59
CA GLN A 232 19.12 -6.61 11.04
C GLN A 232 20.55 -6.54 11.61
N LYS A 233 21.55 -6.23 10.77
CA LYS A 233 22.99 -6.23 11.11
C LYS A 233 23.54 -7.62 11.49
N ASP A 234 22.85 -8.68 11.08
CA ASP A 234 23.30 -10.06 11.23
C ASP A 234 24.11 -10.50 9.99
N PHE A 235 25.30 -9.93 9.86
CA PHE A 235 26.16 -10.15 8.69
C PHE A 235 26.67 -11.58 8.56
N GLU A 236 26.89 -12.27 9.69
CA GLU A 236 27.37 -13.66 9.69
C GLU A 236 26.32 -14.62 9.15
N ASN A 237 25.06 -14.50 9.59
CA ASN A 237 24.00 -15.34 9.04
C ASN A 237 23.67 -14.96 7.60
N ALA A 238 23.73 -13.67 7.23
CA ALA A 238 23.59 -13.25 5.84
C ALA A 238 24.64 -13.93 4.93
N LYS A 239 25.92 -13.94 5.34
CA LYS A 239 27.00 -14.66 4.62
C LYS A 239 26.73 -16.15 4.53
N ASN A 240 26.25 -16.77 5.61
CA ASN A 240 25.96 -18.21 5.63
C ASN A 240 24.81 -18.58 4.70
N ILE A 241 23.78 -17.75 4.58
CA ILE A 241 22.73 -17.94 3.57
C ILE A 241 23.32 -17.84 2.17
N CYS A 242 24.11 -16.79 1.87
CA CYS A 242 24.69 -16.60 0.54
C CYS A 242 25.63 -17.73 0.09
N LYS A 243 26.35 -18.41 1.02
CA LYS A 243 27.19 -19.58 0.67
C LYS A 243 26.40 -20.74 0.08
N ASN A 244 25.11 -20.84 0.39
CA ASN A 244 24.24 -21.93 -0.07
C ASN A 244 23.45 -21.56 -1.34
N ILE A 245 23.55 -20.30 -1.81
CA ILE A 245 22.88 -19.85 -3.03
C ILE A 245 23.75 -20.22 -4.24
N ASP A 246 23.14 -20.83 -5.25
CA ASP A 246 23.76 -20.98 -6.56
C ASP A 246 23.83 -19.61 -7.25
N ALA A 247 24.96 -18.93 -7.08
CA ALA A 247 25.21 -17.58 -7.60
C ALA A 247 25.12 -17.48 -9.13
N SER A 248 25.10 -18.60 -9.87
CA SER A 248 24.90 -18.57 -11.33
C SER A 248 23.47 -18.22 -11.73
N ARG A 249 22.52 -18.27 -10.78
CA ARG A 249 21.10 -18.04 -11.03
C ARG A 249 20.62 -16.62 -10.79
N ILE A 250 21.40 -15.79 -10.11
CA ILE A 250 21.12 -14.38 -9.86
C ILE A 250 22.12 -13.55 -10.68
N ASP A 251 21.73 -12.35 -11.13
CA ASP A 251 22.68 -11.45 -11.78
C ASP A 251 23.97 -11.31 -10.95
N LYS A 252 25.10 -11.58 -11.61
CA LYS A 252 26.39 -11.69 -10.96
C LYS A 252 26.86 -10.38 -10.36
N ASN A 253 26.53 -9.24 -10.98
CA ASN A 253 26.92 -7.93 -10.46
C ASN A 253 26.12 -7.64 -9.19
N ILE A 254 24.79 -7.82 -9.25
CA ILE A 254 23.91 -7.64 -8.10
C ILE A 254 24.36 -8.49 -6.90
N PHE A 255 24.64 -9.77 -7.14
CA PHE A 255 25.02 -10.70 -6.06
C PHE A 255 26.39 -10.36 -5.46
N ASN A 256 27.38 -10.01 -6.30
CA ASN A 256 28.73 -9.65 -5.82
C ASN A 256 28.73 -8.31 -5.07
N ASP A 257 27.97 -7.33 -5.56
CA ASP A 257 27.83 -6.03 -4.89
C ASP A 257 27.20 -6.22 -3.51
N PHE A 258 26.16 -7.06 -3.40
CA PHE A 258 25.59 -7.42 -2.11
C PHE A 258 26.61 -8.12 -1.20
N LEU A 259 27.32 -9.14 -1.69
CA LEU A 259 28.34 -9.83 -0.89
C LEU A 259 29.43 -8.89 -0.38
N SER A 260 29.92 -7.98 -1.23
CA SER A 260 30.94 -6.99 -0.85
C SER A 260 30.47 -6.11 0.30
N SER A 261 29.17 -5.80 0.34
CA SER A 261 28.54 -4.97 1.37
C SER A 261 28.30 -5.67 2.72
N LEU A 262 28.62 -6.98 2.82
CA LEU A 262 28.60 -7.75 4.08
C LEU A 262 29.97 -7.79 4.77
N SER A 263 31.00 -7.15 4.17
CA SER A 263 32.37 -7.12 4.67
C SER A 263 32.55 -6.18 5.85
#